data_AF-A0A2U0DZ82-F1
#
_entry.id   AF-A0A2U0DZ82-F1
#
_cell.length_a   1.000
_cell.length_b   1.000
_cell.length_c   1.000
_cell.angle_alpha   90.00
_cell.angle_beta   90.00
_cell.angle_gamma   90.00
#
_symmetry.space_group_name_H-M   'P 1'
#
loop_
_entity.id
_entity.type
_entity.pdbx_description
1 polymer ?
#
loop_
_entity_poly.entity_id
_entity_poly.type
_entity_poly.pdbx_seq_one_letter_code
_entity_poly.pdbx_strand_id
1 'polypeptide(L)'
;MTDEQKEKLERIFEIIKDQLEPETEYYSYQTYRSRQSFYKVTEGRRDDNVPKVIHWKNNRENLEGTDFNILEVLYDFNRNSEYDKITFFTLSKEKGFTNKTVDAKLIIELMKLALFSDIKSGSSRREESVIKIIPSKNSDRLNLDIFTKIHDADGGIRESDFAEVEKYVDCLYHRLDQKLEVIYTSASENAIEILTVPEISGLTSLYVPVEDLSLEASETEKVYEFLESWSDAKIAKALEVINTNPVLKANVEKRYLKFIRSRVGNDAGLDAFVKAGLTRKEFNLLNGKDFDKNFISFSYFQEEECQLVVNFIGSLVMNYLDIDQFKKEAQAAETEEDLLKIYSYAADIVKKGILEEAKTNPDGWFSKLSIKFANLKVHDVLFEKTDFTIPNLNCLKAFIFYLGINTHRSVYLDIFQSTCKELTEFFWLLPSVPQSSWGDTELKLPEYPLKFSRTAIYRLGDGKRWRNKSFPEKSSK
;
A
#
# COMPACT_ATOMS: atom_id res chain seq x y z
N MET A 1 -10.54 29.41 -18.98
CA MET A 1 -11.59 29.08 -19.96
C MET A 1 -11.29 29.83 -21.24
N THR A 2 -11.06 29.09 -22.33
CA THR A 2 -10.88 29.66 -23.68
C THR A 2 -12.24 30.09 -24.25
N ASP A 3 -12.24 30.91 -25.29
CA ASP A 3 -13.49 31.34 -25.93
C ASP A 3 -14.19 30.16 -26.64
N GLU A 4 -13.43 29.23 -27.22
CA GLU A 4 -13.95 27.98 -27.78
C GLU A 4 -14.70 27.13 -26.74
N GLN A 5 -14.18 27.06 -25.52
CA GLN A 5 -14.82 26.34 -24.41
C GLN A 5 -16.14 26.98 -23.99
N LYS A 6 -16.23 28.31 -24.02
CA LYS A 6 -17.49 29.03 -23.72
C LYS A 6 -18.54 28.75 -24.79
N GLU A 7 -18.16 28.86 -26.05
CA GLU A 7 -19.06 28.65 -27.18
C GLU A 7 -19.63 27.22 -27.18
N LYS A 8 -18.78 26.22 -26.87
CA LYS A 8 -19.23 24.82 -26.70
C LYS A 8 -20.24 24.68 -25.55
N LEU A 9 -19.99 25.28 -24.38
CA LEU A 9 -20.93 25.23 -23.25
C LEU A 9 -22.25 25.96 -23.53
N GLU A 10 -22.22 27.10 -24.21
CA GLU A 10 -23.41 27.86 -24.61
C GLU A 10 -24.25 27.04 -25.61
N ARG A 11 -23.62 26.39 -26.58
CA ARG A 11 -24.30 25.51 -27.53
C ARG A 11 -24.94 24.31 -26.84
N ILE A 12 -24.25 23.70 -25.87
CA ILE A 12 -24.85 22.65 -25.02
C ILE A 12 -26.08 23.20 -24.31
N PHE A 13 -25.94 24.36 -23.65
CA PHE A 13 -27.01 24.96 -22.87
C PHE A 13 -28.26 25.20 -23.71
N GLU A 14 -28.12 25.78 -24.90
CA GLU A 14 -29.25 26.05 -25.79
C GLU A 14 -30.01 24.78 -26.21
N ILE A 15 -29.33 23.64 -26.34
CA ILE A 15 -29.95 22.34 -26.66
C ILE A 15 -30.74 21.79 -25.46
N ILE A 16 -30.24 22.00 -24.23
CA ILE A 16 -30.75 21.31 -23.03
C ILE A 16 -31.64 22.17 -22.14
N LYS A 17 -31.65 23.50 -22.30
CA LYS A 17 -32.28 24.45 -21.36
C LYS A 17 -33.76 24.18 -21.08
N ASP A 18 -34.50 23.68 -22.07
CA ASP A 18 -35.93 23.40 -21.93
C ASP A 18 -36.22 22.10 -21.17
N GLN A 19 -35.19 21.27 -20.97
CA GLN A 19 -35.25 20.06 -20.16
C GLN A 19 -34.84 20.29 -18.69
N LEU A 20 -34.38 21.51 -18.35
CA LEU A 20 -33.99 21.88 -17.00
C LEU A 20 -35.20 22.36 -16.18
N GLU A 21 -35.21 22.01 -14.90
CA GLU A 21 -36.21 22.49 -13.94
C GLU A 21 -36.00 24.01 -13.67
N PRO A 22 -37.07 24.83 -13.67
CA PRO A 22 -36.97 26.23 -13.23
C PRO A 22 -36.51 26.34 -11.79
N GLU A 23 -35.71 27.38 -11.48
CA GLU A 23 -35.22 27.69 -10.13
C GLU A 23 -34.36 26.58 -9.48
N THR A 24 -33.94 25.57 -10.25
CA THR A 24 -33.06 24.48 -9.80
C THR A 24 -31.63 24.72 -10.30
N GLU A 25 -30.67 24.66 -9.38
CA GLU A 25 -29.25 24.66 -9.71
C GLU A 25 -28.69 23.22 -9.66
N TYR A 26 -28.08 22.82 -10.77
CA TYR A 26 -27.38 21.55 -10.92
C TYR A 26 -25.89 21.76 -10.77
N TYR A 27 -25.23 20.86 -10.07
CA TYR A 27 -23.82 20.94 -9.73
C TYR A 27 -23.06 19.78 -10.33
N SER A 28 -21.84 20.04 -10.78
CA SER A 28 -20.89 19.02 -11.20
C SER A 28 -19.50 19.48 -10.81
N TYR A 29 -18.64 18.55 -10.41
CA TYR A 29 -17.23 18.85 -10.17
C TYR A 29 -16.39 17.75 -10.77
N GLN A 30 -15.18 18.11 -11.16
CA GLN A 30 -14.25 17.17 -11.74
C GLN A 30 -12.99 17.08 -10.89
N THR A 31 -12.73 15.86 -10.43
CA THR A 31 -11.43 15.43 -9.91
C THR A 31 -10.77 14.54 -10.96
N TYR A 32 -9.47 14.28 -10.82
CA TYR A 32 -8.78 13.32 -11.70
C TYR A 32 -9.29 11.87 -11.53
N ARG A 33 -10.07 11.56 -10.48
CA ARG A 33 -10.58 10.21 -10.15
C ARG A 33 -12.09 10.01 -10.39
N SER A 34 -12.88 11.06 -10.60
CA SER A 34 -14.36 10.96 -10.59
C SER A 34 -15.00 10.92 -11.98
N ARG A 35 -16.00 10.04 -12.16
CA ARG A 35 -16.92 10.07 -13.31
C ARG A 35 -17.88 11.26 -13.17
N GLN A 36 -18.10 12.00 -14.25
CA GLN A 36 -18.98 13.18 -14.23
C GLN A 36 -20.45 12.77 -14.17
N SER A 37 -21.18 13.33 -13.20
CA SER A 37 -22.64 13.45 -13.20
C SER A 37 -22.99 14.83 -12.68
N PHE A 38 -24.00 15.46 -13.27
CA PHE A 38 -24.71 16.51 -12.56
C PHE A 38 -25.53 15.88 -11.43
N TYR A 39 -25.67 16.65 -10.36
CA TYR A 39 -26.56 16.37 -9.24
C TYR A 39 -27.23 17.65 -8.80
N LYS A 40 -28.37 17.54 -8.09
CA LYS A 40 -28.94 18.65 -7.32
C LYS A 40 -28.75 18.38 -5.83
N VAL A 41 -28.93 19.39 -5.00
CA VAL A 41 -28.86 19.25 -3.55
C VAL A 41 -30.26 19.34 -2.98
N THR A 42 -30.76 18.24 -2.44
CA THR A 42 -32.08 18.14 -1.81
C THR A 42 -31.87 17.78 -0.34
N GLU A 43 -32.35 18.61 0.59
CA GLU A 43 -32.20 18.40 2.04
C GLU A 43 -30.73 18.19 2.49
N GLY A 44 -29.80 18.91 1.86
CA GLY A 44 -28.36 18.81 2.16
C GLY A 44 -27.70 17.53 1.63
N ARG A 45 -28.40 16.72 0.84
CA ARG A 45 -27.89 15.48 0.24
C ARG A 45 -27.78 15.60 -1.27
N ARG A 46 -26.85 14.84 -1.83
CA ARG A 46 -26.74 14.68 -3.27
C ARG A 46 -27.96 13.93 -3.80
N ASP A 47 -28.65 14.54 -4.74
CA ASP A 47 -29.77 13.97 -5.45
C ASP A 47 -29.40 13.79 -6.93
N ASP A 48 -29.26 12.53 -7.34
CA ASP A 48 -28.96 12.16 -8.73
C ASP A 48 -30.22 12.12 -9.61
N ASN A 49 -31.41 12.45 -9.09
CA ASN A 49 -32.64 12.61 -9.88
C ASN A 49 -32.60 13.93 -10.67
N VAL A 50 -31.76 13.93 -11.70
CA VAL A 50 -31.55 15.04 -12.62
C VAL A 50 -32.12 14.70 -14.01
N PRO A 51 -32.41 15.71 -14.85
CA PRO A 51 -32.84 15.48 -16.23
C PRO A 51 -31.92 14.50 -16.97
N LYS A 52 -32.52 13.62 -17.77
CA LYS A 52 -31.81 12.53 -18.47
C LYS A 52 -30.60 13.04 -19.26
N VAL A 53 -30.70 14.23 -19.86
CA VAL A 53 -29.66 14.82 -20.71
C VAL A 53 -28.38 15.19 -19.95
N ILE A 54 -28.45 15.45 -18.64
CA ILE A 54 -27.29 15.77 -17.79
C ILE A 54 -26.92 14.64 -16.81
N HIS A 55 -27.66 13.54 -16.85
CA HIS A 55 -27.42 12.36 -16.04
C HIS A 55 -26.23 11.54 -16.60
N TRP A 56 -25.37 11.01 -15.73
CA TRP A 56 -24.13 10.31 -16.11
C TRP A 56 -24.30 9.11 -17.06
N LYS A 57 -25.51 8.53 -17.12
CA LYS A 57 -25.81 7.40 -18.01
C LYS A 57 -25.87 7.83 -19.48
N ASN A 58 -26.21 9.09 -19.76
CA ASN A 58 -26.46 9.58 -21.12
C ASN A 58 -25.47 10.68 -21.55
N ASN A 59 -24.64 11.19 -20.63
CA ASN A 59 -23.68 12.26 -20.93
C ASN A 59 -22.49 11.85 -21.82
N ARG A 60 -22.45 10.58 -22.26
CA ARG A 60 -21.49 10.03 -23.25
C ARG A 60 -22.05 9.98 -24.66
N GLU A 61 -23.35 10.18 -24.83
CA GLU A 61 -23.97 10.28 -26.14
C GLU A 61 -23.78 11.70 -26.68
N ASN A 62 -23.47 11.81 -27.97
CA ASN A 62 -23.39 13.11 -28.62
C ASN A 62 -24.75 13.81 -28.52
N LEU A 63 -24.73 15.11 -28.25
CA LEU A 63 -25.97 15.87 -28.21
C LEU A 63 -26.53 15.98 -29.62
N GLU A 64 -27.86 15.93 -29.73
CA GLU A 64 -28.55 16.04 -31.01
C GLU A 64 -28.10 17.30 -31.77
N GLY A 65 -27.67 17.12 -33.02
CA GLY A 65 -27.16 18.22 -33.86
C GLY A 65 -25.73 18.69 -33.53
N THR A 66 -24.94 17.89 -32.80
CA THR A 66 -23.54 18.15 -32.48
C THR A 66 -22.65 16.91 -32.69
N ASP A 67 -21.34 17.12 -32.80
CA ASP A 67 -20.30 16.08 -32.91
C ASP A 67 -19.60 15.78 -31.58
N PHE A 68 -20.01 16.43 -30.49
CA PHE A 68 -19.43 16.29 -29.15
C PHE A 68 -20.52 15.99 -28.10
N ASN A 69 -20.09 15.56 -26.92
CA ASN A 69 -20.97 15.34 -25.76
C ASN A 69 -20.59 16.25 -24.58
N ILE A 70 -21.48 16.33 -23.57
CA ILE A 70 -21.28 17.17 -22.39
C ILE A 70 -19.99 16.76 -21.65
N LEU A 71 -19.74 15.46 -21.53
CA LEU A 71 -18.59 14.92 -20.81
C LEU A 71 -17.27 15.36 -21.45
N GLU A 72 -17.17 15.28 -22.78
CA GLU A 72 -16.00 15.67 -23.55
C GLU A 72 -15.67 17.15 -23.34
N VAL A 73 -16.67 18.03 -23.47
CA VAL A 73 -16.48 19.47 -23.27
C VAL A 73 -16.05 19.76 -21.84
N LEU A 74 -16.70 19.19 -20.83
CA LEU A 74 -16.30 19.36 -19.44
C LEU A 74 -14.90 18.77 -19.15
N TYR A 75 -14.56 17.63 -19.77
CA TYR A 75 -13.23 17.02 -19.61
C TYR A 75 -12.12 17.90 -20.16
N ASP A 76 -12.34 18.56 -21.31
CA ASP A 76 -11.38 19.49 -21.90
C ASP A 76 -11.06 20.70 -21.00
N PHE A 77 -11.95 21.07 -20.06
CA PHE A 77 -11.62 22.09 -19.05
C PHE A 77 -10.53 21.65 -18.08
N ASN A 78 -10.42 20.34 -17.83
CA ASN A 78 -9.51 19.76 -16.84
C ASN A 78 -8.40 18.91 -17.46
N ARG A 79 -8.41 18.71 -18.78
CA ARG A 79 -7.38 17.95 -19.52
C ARG A 79 -5.96 18.54 -19.33
N ASN A 80 -5.88 19.81 -18.95
CA ASN A 80 -4.64 20.53 -18.61
C ASN A 80 -4.62 21.04 -17.15
N SER A 81 -5.55 20.63 -16.28
CA SER A 81 -5.53 21.06 -14.88
C SER A 81 -4.55 20.22 -14.08
N GLU A 82 -3.60 20.87 -13.41
CA GLU A 82 -2.72 20.29 -12.39
C GLU A 82 -3.53 19.55 -11.30
N TYR A 83 -2.92 18.59 -10.61
CA TYR A 83 -3.55 17.76 -9.56
C TYR A 83 -4.14 18.58 -8.38
N ASP A 84 -3.83 19.88 -8.31
CA ASP A 84 -4.24 20.87 -7.31
C ASP A 84 -5.54 21.64 -7.66
N LYS A 85 -6.19 21.29 -8.78
CA LYS A 85 -7.34 22.03 -9.30
C LYS A 85 -8.57 21.14 -9.44
N ILE A 86 -9.60 21.51 -8.68
CA ILE A 86 -10.97 21.09 -8.92
C ILE A 86 -11.70 22.27 -9.58
N THR A 87 -12.33 21.99 -10.72
CA THR A 87 -13.27 22.91 -11.37
C THR A 87 -14.68 22.52 -10.95
N PHE A 88 -15.42 23.47 -10.41
CA PHE A 88 -16.81 23.30 -10.01
C PHE A 88 -17.70 24.02 -11.02
N PHE A 89 -18.59 23.26 -11.64
CA PHE A 89 -19.56 23.71 -12.62
C PHE A 89 -20.93 23.82 -11.96
N THR A 90 -21.64 24.91 -12.25
CA THR A 90 -23.08 25.01 -11.98
C THR A 90 -23.83 25.20 -13.29
N LEU A 91 -25.05 24.68 -13.33
CA LEU A 91 -25.95 24.77 -14.47
C LEU A 91 -27.35 25.11 -13.94
N SER A 92 -27.98 26.13 -14.49
CA SER A 92 -29.38 26.46 -14.22
C SER A 92 -30.08 26.92 -15.49
N LYS A 93 -31.41 26.85 -15.50
CA LYS A 93 -32.21 27.33 -16.64
C LYS A 93 -32.05 28.82 -16.86
N GLU A 94 -31.84 29.58 -15.79
CA GLU A 94 -31.83 31.04 -15.79
C GLU A 94 -30.45 31.61 -16.15
N LYS A 95 -29.37 30.91 -15.79
CA LYS A 95 -28.00 31.42 -15.92
C LYS A 95 -27.10 30.59 -16.85
N GLY A 96 -27.56 29.44 -17.33
CA GLY A 96 -26.73 28.52 -18.10
C GLY A 96 -25.58 27.94 -17.28
N PHE A 97 -24.48 27.61 -17.97
CA PHE A 97 -23.28 27.10 -17.31
C PHE A 97 -22.47 28.23 -16.67
N THR A 98 -22.09 28.03 -15.42
CA THR A 98 -21.03 28.81 -14.77
C THR A 98 -19.97 27.87 -14.22
N ASN A 99 -18.75 28.36 -14.02
CA ASN A 99 -17.70 27.60 -13.37
C ASN A 99 -16.83 28.48 -12.48
N LYS A 100 -16.21 27.85 -11.49
CA LYS A 100 -15.19 28.46 -10.65
C LYS A 100 -14.17 27.42 -10.20
N THR A 101 -12.96 27.89 -9.92
CA THR A 101 -11.98 27.11 -9.17
C THR A 101 -12.43 26.99 -7.72
N VAL A 102 -12.34 25.79 -7.16
CA VAL A 102 -12.80 25.49 -5.80
C VAL A 102 -11.80 26.03 -4.78
N ASP A 103 -12.28 26.77 -3.79
CA ASP A 103 -11.52 27.19 -2.61
C ASP A 103 -11.62 26.15 -1.48
N ALA A 104 -10.81 26.31 -0.42
CA ALA A 104 -10.83 25.36 0.70
C ALA A 104 -12.23 25.18 1.32
N LYS A 105 -13.01 26.26 1.42
CA LYS A 105 -14.38 26.23 1.92
C LYS A 105 -15.26 25.30 1.10
N LEU A 106 -15.28 25.46 -0.22
CA LEU A 106 -16.09 24.63 -1.08
C LEU A 106 -15.57 23.19 -1.14
N ILE A 107 -14.26 22.95 -1.00
CA ILE A 107 -13.73 21.57 -0.86
C ILE A 107 -14.31 20.89 0.38
N ILE A 108 -14.31 21.55 1.54
CA ILE A 108 -14.88 21.01 2.78
C ILE A 108 -16.37 20.72 2.63
N GLU A 109 -17.13 21.60 1.97
CA GLU A 109 -18.56 21.34 1.70
C GLU A 109 -18.77 20.15 0.75
N LEU A 110 -17.92 19.99 -0.27
CA LEU A 110 -17.96 18.81 -1.15
C LEU A 110 -17.60 17.51 -0.43
N MET A 111 -16.66 17.55 0.52
CA MET A 111 -16.36 16.42 1.40
C MET A 111 -17.57 16.04 2.24
N LYS A 112 -18.24 17.02 2.88
CA LYS A 112 -19.47 16.77 3.66
C LYS A 112 -20.57 16.15 2.82
N LEU A 113 -20.81 16.69 1.61
CA LEU A 113 -21.80 16.15 0.69
C LEU A 113 -21.50 14.70 0.29
N ALA A 114 -20.23 14.37 0.02
CA ALA A 114 -19.83 13.01 -0.33
C ALA A 114 -20.08 12.04 0.83
N LEU A 115 -19.63 12.39 2.03
CA LEU A 115 -19.85 11.60 3.25
C LEU A 115 -21.35 11.38 3.55
N PHE A 116 -22.21 12.40 3.38
CA PHE A 116 -23.66 12.25 3.59
C PHE A 116 -24.31 11.33 2.55
N SER A 117 -23.78 11.31 1.33
CA SER A 117 -24.34 10.52 0.22
C SER A 117 -24.17 9.02 0.44
N ASP A 118 -23.10 8.61 1.13
CA ASP A 118 -22.81 7.20 1.41
C ASP A 118 -23.63 6.63 2.58
N ILE A 119 -24.23 7.50 3.41
CA ILE A 119 -25.04 7.09 4.55
C ILE A 119 -26.52 7.11 4.20
N LYS A 120 -27.09 5.92 4.00
CA LYS A 120 -28.53 5.76 3.77
C LYS A 120 -29.34 6.28 4.95
N SER A 121 -30.40 7.04 4.67
CA SER A 121 -31.37 7.41 5.70
C SER A 121 -32.05 6.16 6.28
N GLY A 122 -32.31 6.19 7.59
CA GLY A 122 -32.79 5.08 8.39
C GLY A 122 -31.73 4.03 8.73
N SER A 123 -30.46 4.27 8.38
CA SER A 123 -29.37 3.36 8.75
C SER A 123 -28.68 3.82 10.04
N SER A 124 -28.45 2.89 10.96
CA SER A 124 -27.57 3.09 12.13
C SER A 124 -26.08 3.01 11.74
N ARG A 125 -25.75 3.10 10.44
CA ARG A 125 -24.37 3.03 9.96
C ARG A 125 -23.62 4.29 10.36
N ARG A 126 -22.39 4.11 10.86
CA ARG A 126 -21.44 5.18 11.14
C ARG A 126 -20.10 4.87 10.47
N GLU A 127 -19.47 5.90 9.93
CA GLU A 127 -18.14 5.79 9.34
C GLU A 127 -17.20 6.81 9.97
N GLU A 128 -16.01 6.36 10.36
CA GLU A 128 -14.96 7.20 10.92
C GLU A 128 -13.66 6.94 10.16
N SER A 129 -13.07 7.98 9.58
CA SER A 129 -11.82 7.87 8.84
C SER A 129 -10.76 8.81 9.40
N VAL A 130 -9.52 8.33 9.48
CA VAL A 130 -8.32 9.14 9.70
C VAL A 130 -7.47 9.02 8.44
N ILE A 131 -7.10 10.17 7.86
CA ILE A 131 -6.27 10.27 6.67
C ILE A 131 -5.02 11.07 7.07
N LYS A 132 -3.87 10.40 7.13
CA LYS A 132 -2.57 11.03 7.33
C LYS A 132 -1.93 11.30 5.97
N ILE A 133 -1.44 12.52 5.76
CA ILE A 133 -0.79 12.95 4.52
C ILE A 133 0.71 12.72 4.64
N ILE A 134 1.28 11.96 3.71
CA ILE A 134 2.71 11.68 3.62
C ILE A 134 3.23 12.38 2.35
N PRO A 135 3.93 13.52 2.48
CA PRO A 135 4.47 14.24 1.34
C PRO A 135 5.41 13.34 0.53
N SER A 136 5.19 13.24 -0.78
CA SER A 136 6.08 12.52 -1.67
C SER A 136 7.25 13.42 -2.09
N LYS A 137 8.47 12.89 -2.04
CA LYS A 137 9.67 13.62 -2.52
C LYS A 137 9.83 13.56 -4.04
N ASN A 138 9.20 12.58 -4.69
CA ASN A 138 9.49 12.19 -6.08
C ASN A 138 8.24 12.21 -6.98
N SER A 139 7.10 12.69 -6.48
CA SER A 139 5.84 12.69 -7.22
C SER A 139 4.97 13.87 -6.76
N ASP A 140 4.25 14.47 -7.71
CA ASP A 140 3.21 15.48 -7.42
C ASP A 140 1.97 14.86 -6.76
N ARG A 141 1.89 13.52 -6.65
CA ARG A 141 0.82 12.82 -5.93
C ARG A 141 1.19 12.58 -4.48
N LEU A 142 0.23 12.81 -3.58
CA LEU A 142 0.37 12.48 -2.17
C LEU A 142 0.34 10.97 -1.96
N ASN A 143 1.16 10.51 -1.03
CA ASN A 143 0.93 9.23 -0.39
C ASN A 143 0.00 9.47 0.80
N LEU A 144 -1.10 8.73 0.86
CA LEU A 144 -2.09 8.84 1.93
C LEU A 144 -2.08 7.55 2.74
N ASP A 145 -2.00 7.68 4.06
CA ASP A 145 -2.23 6.58 5.00
C ASP A 145 -3.64 6.72 5.56
N ILE A 146 -4.54 5.85 5.09
CA ILE A 146 -5.97 5.94 5.35
C ILE A 146 -6.38 4.80 6.26
N PHE A 147 -7.18 5.14 7.26
CA PHE A 147 -7.83 4.17 8.12
C PHE A 147 -9.28 4.55 8.33
N THR A 148 -10.18 3.68 7.88
CA THR A 148 -11.62 3.85 8.02
C THR A 148 -12.22 2.71 8.84
N LYS A 149 -12.99 3.06 9.87
CA LYS A 149 -13.86 2.16 10.62
C LYS A 149 -15.29 2.37 10.16
N ILE A 150 -15.91 1.29 9.69
CA ILE A 150 -17.32 1.25 9.30
C ILE A 150 -18.05 0.44 10.36
N HIS A 151 -18.94 1.11 11.09
CA HIS A 151 -19.88 0.50 12.03
C HIS A 151 -21.16 0.19 11.25
N ASP A 152 -21.40 -1.09 10.99
CA ASP A 152 -22.58 -1.57 10.29
C ASP A 152 -23.81 -1.53 11.21
N ALA A 153 -25.00 -1.53 10.59
CA ALA A 153 -26.25 -1.38 11.30
C ALA A 153 -26.57 -2.54 12.27
N ASP A 154 -25.98 -3.71 12.02
CA ASP A 154 -26.09 -4.92 12.83
C ASP A 154 -25.07 -4.99 13.98
N GLY A 155 -24.26 -3.95 14.17
CA GLY A 155 -23.20 -3.88 15.18
C GLY A 155 -21.86 -4.47 14.73
N GLY A 156 -21.75 -4.92 13.47
CA GLY A 156 -20.49 -5.30 12.87
C GLY A 156 -19.53 -4.11 12.75
N ILE A 157 -18.24 -4.33 12.96
CA ILE A 157 -17.20 -3.33 12.69
C ILE A 157 -16.30 -3.88 11.59
N ARG A 158 -16.12 -3.09 10.53
CA ARG A 158 -15.20 -3.38 9.43
C ARG A 158 -14.17 -2.28 9.30
N GLU A 159 -12.96 -2.67 8.93
CA GLU A 159 -11.85 -1.74 8.68
C GLU A 159 -11.56 -1.67 7.17
N SER A 160 -11.17 -0.49 6.68
CA SER A 160 -10.83 -0.24 5.28
C SER A 160 -9.70 0.79 5.17
N ASP A 161 -8.91 0.68 4.11
CA ASP A 161 -7.88 1.64 3.69
C ASP A 161 -8.40 2.64 2.64
N PHE A 162 -9.71 2.74 2.49
CA PHE A 162 -10.39 3.69 1.62
C PHE A 162 -11.21 4.67 2.45
N ALA A 163 -11.24 5.93 2.02
CA ALA A 163 -12.13 6.94 2.55
C ALA A 163 -12.75 7.71 1.38
N GLU A 164 -14.07 7.94 1.42
CA GLU A 164 -14.79 8.59 0.31
C GLU A 164 -14.24 10.00 -0.02
N VAL A 165 -13.68 10.67 0.99
CA VAL A 165 -13.11 12.01 0.84
C VAL A 165 -11.68 12.03 0.27
N GLU A 166 -11.02 10.87 0.06
CA GLU A 166 -9.64 10.77 -0.42
C GLU A 166 -9.39 11.61 -1.69
N LYS A 167 -10.35 11.59 -2.62
CA LYS A 167 -10.31 12.33 -3.90
C LYS A 167 -10.20 13.85 -3.78
N TYR A 168 -10.46 14.41 -2.60
CA TYR A 168 -10.39 15.85 -2.35
C TYR A 168 -9.13 16.26 -1.60
N VAL A 169 -8.39 15.31 -1.04
CA VAL A 169 -7.26 15.55 -0.12
C VAL A 169 -6.11 16.25 -0.84
N ASP A 170 -5.73 15.78 -2.03
CA ASP A 170 -4.68 16.40 -2.87
C ASP A 170 -4.97 17.90 -3.10
N CYS A 171 -6.19 18.21 -3.53
CA CYS A 171 -6.59 19.60 -3.79
C CYS A 171 -6.57 20.44 -2.52
N LEU A 172 -7.13 19.93 -1.41
CA LEU A 172 -7.16 20.65 -0.14
C LEU A 172 -5.74 20.92 0.38
N TYR A 173 -4.86 19.93 0.30
CA TYR A 173 -3.46 20.04 0.69
C TYR A 173 -2.75 21.19 -0.05
N HIS A 174 -2.88 21.23 -1.38
CA HIS A 174 -2.27 22.30 -2.18
C HIS A 174 -2.89 23.67 -1.93
N ARG A 175 -4.21 23.75 -1.66
CA ARG A 175 -4.90 25.01 -1.31
C ARG A 175 -4.48 25.58 0.03
N LEU A 176 -3.94 24.75 0.90
CA LEU A 176 -3.46 25.12 2.24
C LEU A 176 -1.94 25.23 2.27
N ASP A 177 -1.31 25.58 1.15
CA ASP A 177 0.15 25.70 1.00
C ASP A 177 0.91 24.46 1.46
N GLN A 178 0.37 23.26 1.24
CA GLN A 178 1.02 21.99 1.61
C GLN A 178 1.21 21.79 3.12
N LYS A 179 0.42 22.49 3.94
CA LYS A 179 0.50 22.43 5.42
C LYS A 179 -0.45 21.42 6.05
N LEU A 180 -1.36 20.82 5.28
CA LEU A 180 -2.31 19.86 5.82
C LEU A 180 -1.61 18.54 6.12
N GLU A 181 -1.73 18.06 7.35
CA GLU A 181 -1.07 16.84 7.84
C GLU A 181 -2.08 15.70 8.06
N VAL A 182 -3.25 16.03 8.63
CA VAL A 182 -4.26 15.03 9.00
C VAL A 182 -5.66 15.54 8.69
N ILE A 183 -6.52 14.64 8.24
CA ILE A 183 -7.97 14.83 8.16
C ILE A 183 -8.64 13.68 8.92
N TYR A 184 -9.50 14.00 9.88
CA TYR A 184 -10.44 13.08 10.46
C TYR A 184 -11.84 13.40 9.95
N THR A 185 -12.60 12.36 9.58
CA THR A 185 -14.00 12.48 9.22
C THR A 185 -14.84 11.51 10.04
N SER A 186 -15.94 11.98 10.60
CA SER A 186 -16.98 11.13 11.17
C SER A 186 -18.29 11.43 10.49
N ALA A 187 -18.96 10.41 9.99
CA ALA A 187 -20.22 10.54 9.31
C ALA A 187 -21.23 9.54 9.89
N SER A 188 -22.44 10.04 10.17
CA SER A 188 -23.61 9.28 10.59
C SER A 188 -24.85 9.87 9.92
N GLU A 189 -26.02 9.25 10.07
CA GLU A 189 -27.26 9.80 9.51
C GLU A 189 -27.54 11.24 9.96
N ASN A 190 -27.16 11.59 11.19
CA ASN A 190 -27.54 12.84 11.85
C ASN A 190 -26.41 13.86 11.96
N ALA A 191 -25.16 13.46 11.73
CA ALA A 191 -24.01 14.30 11.98
C ALA A 191 -22.85 13.96 11.05
N ILE A 192 -22.21 15.02 10.53
CA ILE A 192 -20.92 14.96 9.89
C ILE A 192 -19.96 15.90 10.59
N GLU A 193 -18.78 15.38 10.84
CA GLU A 193 -17.66 16.12 11.40
C GLU A 193 -16.44 15.95 10.51
N ILE A 194 -15.74 17.07 10.26
CA ILE A 194 -14.44 17.08 9.61
C ILE A 194 -13.50 17.87 10.51
N LEU A 195 -12.47 17.19 11.03
CA LEU A 195 -11.42 17.76 11.87
C LEU A 195 -10.09 17.68 11.13
N THR A 196 -9.19 18.64 11.34
CA THR A 196 -7.92 18.67 10.61
C THR A 196 -6.73 19.03 11.50
N VAL A 197 -5.53 18.68 11.04
CA VAL A 197 -4.26 19.21 11.55
C VAL A 197 -3.51 19.87 10.39
N PRO A 198 -3.18 21.17 10.46
CA PRO A 198 -3.69 22.13 11.43
C PRO A 198 -5.20 22.36 11.26
N GLU A 199 -5.82 23.03 12.24
CA GLU A 199 -7.17 23.57 12.11
C GLU A 199 -7.24 24.54 10.91
N ILE A 200 -8.30 24.44 10.11
CA ILE A 200 -8.60 25.41 9.05
C ILE A 200 -9.59 26.42 9.62
N SER A 201 -9.07 27.59 9.98
CA SER A 201 -9.82 28.67 10.66
C SER A 201 -11.21 28.90 10.06
N GLY A 202 -12.25 28.68 10.87
CA GLY A 202 -13.65 28.91 10.49
C GLY A 202 -14.27 27.84 9.57
N LEU A 203 -13.54 26.76 9.24
CA LEU A 203 -14.02 25.66 8.41
C LEU A 203 -14.01 24.31 9.12
N THR A 204 -12.97 24.03 9.90
CA THR A 204 -12.79 22.78 10.65
C THR A 204 -12.33 23.09 12.07
N SER A 205 -12.43 22.11 12.97
CA SER A 205 -11.79 22.17 14.28
C SER A 205 -10.50 21.34 14.29
N LEU A 206 -9.61 21.59 15.25
CA LEU A 206 -8.38 20.82 15.41
C LEU A 206 -8.71 19.36 15.73
N TYR A 207 -8.12 18.42 14.98
CA TYR A 207 -8.19 17.00 15.34
C TYR A 207 -7.20 16.71 16.48
N VAL A 208 -7.74 16.24 17.61
CA VAL A 208 -6.95 15.74 18.75
C VAL A 208 -7.36 14.30 19.00
N PRO A 209 -6.50 13.31 18.70
CA PRO A 209 -6.84 11.91 18.95
C PRO A 209 -6.98 11.68 20.47
N VAL A 210 -8.12 11.12 20.88
CA VAL A 210 -8.36 10.68 22.26
C VAL A 210 -7.99 9.21 22.34
N GLU A 211 -6.84 8.92 22.95
CA GLU A 211 -6.31 7.56 23.05
C GLU A 211 -6.02 7.18 24.50
N ASP A 212 -6.32 5.94 24.87
CA ASP A 212 -5.86 5.37 26.14
C ASP A 212 -4.36 5.05 26.04
N LEU A 213 -3.58 5.72 26.89
CA LEU A 213 -2.12 5.57 26.99
C LEU A 213 -1.69 4.84 28.27
N SER A 214 -2.62 4.18 28.96
CA SER A 214 -2.32 3.34 30.12
C SER A 214 -1.56 2.08 29.69
N LEU A 215 -0.30 1.96 30.10
CA LEU A 215 0.56 0.84 29.75
C LEU A 215 1.57 0.55 30.87
N GLU A 216 1.62 -0.70 31.33
CA GLU A 216 2.62 -1.19 32.27
C GLU A 216 3.61 -2.17 31.63
N ALA A 217 4.85 -2.22 32.14
CA ALA A 217 5.91 -3.07 31.58
C ALA A 217 5.62 -4.59 31.72
N SER A 218 4.77 -4.99 32.68
CA SER A 218 4.32 -6.37 32.86
C SER A 218 3.36 -6.83 31.76
N GLU A 219 2.71 -5.91 31.04
CA GLU A 219 1.74 -6.20 29.99
C GLU A 219 2.44 -6.35 28.64
N THR A 220 3.31 -7.37 28.49
CA THR A 220 4.15 -7.54 27.28
C THR A 220 3.34 -7.57 25.96
N GLU A 221 2.17 -8.23 25.95
CA GLU A 221 1.27 -8.24 24.79
C GLU A 221 0.77 -6.83 24.43
N LYS A 222 0.36 -6.05 25.44
CA LYS A 222 -0.11 -4.67 25.27
C LYS A 222 0.99 -3.73 24.81
N VAL A 223 2.24 -3.96 25.24
CA VAL A 223 3.42 -3.23 24.72
C VAL A 223 3.56 -3.45 23.21
N TYR A 224 3.41 -4.70 22.74
CA TYR A 224 3.42 -4.99 21.32
C TYR A 224 2.19 -4.41 20.60
N GLU A 225 1.01 -4.45 21.20
CA GLU A 225 -0.19 -3.79 20.65
C GLU A 225 0.07 -2.29 20.43
N PHE A 226 0.69 -1.61 21.40
CA PHE A 226 1.01 -0.19 21.30
C PHE A 226 2.04 0.09 20.21
N LEU A 227 3.12 -0.70 20.14
CA LEU A 227 4.11 -0.61 19.06
C LEU A 227 3.48 -0.85 17.68
N GLU A 228 2.52 -1.76 17.60
CA GLU A 228 1.90 -2.20 16.35
C GLU A 228 0.59 -1.44 15.99
N SER A 229 0.27 -0.37 16.73
CA SER A 229 -1.03 0.33 16.66
C SER A 229 -1.17 1.38 15.54
N TRP A 230 -0.07 1.75 14.87
CA TRP A 230 0.02 2.92 13.97
C TRP A 230 -0.30 4.29 14.60
N SER A 231 -0.41 4.35 15.94
CA SER A 231 -0.50 5.61 16.69
C SER A 231 0.87 6.04 17.20
N ASP A 232 1.27 7.25 16.82
CA ASP A 232 2.54 7.84 17.26
C ASP A 232 2.60 8.00 18.79
N ALA A 233 1.47 8.33 19.42
CA ALA A 233 1.38 8.48 20.87
C ALA A 233 1.49 7.13 21.60
N LYS A 234 0.81 6.09 21.11
CA LYS A 234 0.93 4.74 21.66
C LYS A 234 2.33 4.17 21.46
N ILE A 235 2.91 4.33 20.27
CA ILE A 235 4.29 3.87 19.99
C ILE A 235 5.27 4.58 20.92
N ALA A 236 5.17 5.91 21.06
CA ALA A 236 6.03 6.67 21.98
C ALA A 236 5.89 6.17 23.42
N LYS A 237 4.65 5.90 23.88
CA LYS A 237 4.42 5.37 25.22
C LYS A 237 5.02 3.98 25.42
N ALA A 238 4.91 3.09 24.43
CA ALA A 238 5.57 1.78 24.50
C ALA A 238 7.09 1.91 24.57
N LEU A 239 7.70 2.76 23.75
CA LEU A 239 9.15 2.98 23.76
C LEU A 239 9.65 3.54 25.11
N GLU A 240 8.88 4.42 25.76
CA GLU A 240 9.15 4.89 27.13
C GLU A 240 9.22 3.70 28.11
N VAL A 241 8.17 2.88 28.13
CA VAL A 241 8.09 1.70 29.02
C VAL A 241 9.22 0.71 28.75
N ILE A 242 9.49 0.42 27.48
CA ILE A 242 10.55 -0.52 27.05
C ILE A 242 11.92 -0.06 27.53
N ASN A 243 12.23 1.24 27.44
CA ASN A 243 13.53 1.76 27.84
C ASN A 243 13.78 1.67 29.36
N THR A 244 12.73 1.54 30.16
CA THR A 244 12.84 1.37 31.62
C THR A 244 12.96 -0.08 32.06
N ASN A 245 12.77 -1.07 31.17
CA ASN A 245 12.80 -2.49 31.50
C ASN A 245 13.76 -3.27 30.57
N PRO A 246 14.95 -3.66 31.05
CA PRO A 246 15.96 -4.35 30.23
C PRO A 246 15.52 -5.70 29.65
N VAL A 247 14.69 -6.46 30.38
CA VAL A 247 14.21 -7.78 29.92
C VAL A 247 13.22 -7.60 28.76
N LEU A 248 12.28 -6.67 28.93
CA LEU A 248 11.33 -6.31 27.88
C LEU A 248 12.06 -5.75 26.65
N LYS A 249 13.06 -4.88 26.85
CA LYS A 249 13.89 -4.36 25.79
C LYS A 249 14.58 -5.45 24.96
N ALA A 250 15.18 -6.44 25.61
CA ALA A 250 15.81 -7.55 24.92
C ALA A 250 14.80 -8.36 24.07
N ASN A 251 13.57 -8.56 24.56
CA ASN A 251 12.51 -9.25 23.84
C ASN A 251 12.05 -8.45 22.60
N VAL A 252 11.82 -7.15 22.77
CA VAL A 252 11.45 -6.24 21.66
C VAL A 252 12.57 -6.16 20.61
N GLU A 253 13.84 -6.08 21.05
CA GLU A 253 14.99 -6.08 20.15
C GLU A 253 15.09 -7.38 19.35
N LYS A 254 14.90 -8.54 19.99
CA LYS A 254 14.85 -9.83 19.31
C LYS A 254 13.78 -9.86 18.21
N ARG A 255 12.63 -9.21 18.43
CA ARG A 255 11.50 -9.20 17.51
C ARG A 255 11.69 -8.23 16.34
N TYR A 256 12.10 -6.99 16.60
CA TYR A 256 12.05 -5.93 15.58
C TYR A 256 13.42 -5.40 15.12
N LEU A 257 14.50 -5.59 15.88
CA LEU A 257 15.75 -4.85 15.64
C LEU A 257 16.35 -5.11 14.26
N LYS A 258 16.28 -6.35 13.75
CA LYS A 258 16.76 -6.67 12.40
C LYS A 258 15.95 -5.93 11.34
N PHE A 259 14.64 -5.83 11.52
CA PHE A 259 13.76 -5.10 10.62
C PHE A 259 13.99 -3.58 10.68
N ILE A 260 14.19 -3.03 11.88
CA ILE A 260 14.55 -1.63 12.05
C ILE A 260 15.86 -1.31 11.31
N ARG A 261 16.87 -2.14 11.52
CA ARG A 261 18.19 -1.96 10.89
C ARG A 261 18.16 -2.12 9.37
N SER A 262 17.32 -3.03 8.85
CA SER A 262 17.20 -3.21 7.41
C SER A 262 16.51 -2.04 6.70
N ARG A 263 15.67 -1.28 7.40
CA ARG A 263 15.00 -0.09 6.86
C ARG A 263 15.74 1.22 7.10
N VAL A 264 16.39 1.38 8.24
CA VAL A 264 16.96 2.67 8.67
C VAL A 264 18.48 2.70 8.55
N GLY A 265 19.14 1.55 8.70
CA GLY A 265 20.58 1.39 8.68
C GLY A 265 21.10 0.51 9.83
N ASN A 266 22.28 -0.09 9.66
CA ASN A 266 22.83 -1.09 10.59
C ASN A 266 23.05 -0.57 12.02
N ASP A 267 23.27 0.74 12.18
CA ASP A 267 23.50 1.37 13.49
C ASP A 267 22.22 1.76 14.22
N ALA A 268 21.04 1.56 13.61
CA ALA A 268 19.76 1.91 14.21
C ALA A 268 19.42 1.05 15.44
N GLY A 269 18.83 1.69 16.46
CA GLY A 269 18.26 1.09 17.66
C GLY A 269 16.73 1.16 17.69
N LEU A 270 16.14 0.78 18.83
CA LEU A 270 14.67 0.79 19.00
C LEU A 270 14.04 2.19 18.92
N ASP A 271 14.81 3.25 19.15
CA ASP A 271 14.39 4.63 18.98
C ASP A 271 13.98 4.95 17.53
N ALA A 272 14.49 4.18 16.56
CA ALA A 272 14.11 4.30 15.16
C ALA A 272 12.82 3.52 14.79
N PHE A 273 12.10 2.95 15.76
CA PHE A 273 10.90 2.14 15.50
C PHE A 273 9.84 2.92 14.71
N VAL A 274 9.53 4.17 15.07
CA VAL A 274 8.52 4.98 14.37
C VAL A 274 8.84 5.11 12.87
N LYS A 275 10.13 5.25 12.53
CA LYS A 275 10.60 5.38 11.14
C LYS A 275 10.60 4.03 10.40
N ALA A 276 10.80 2.92 11.10
CA ALA A 276 10.91 1.59 10.50
C ALA A 276 9.59 0.81 10.49
N GLY A 277 8.68 1.10 11.41
CA GLY A 277 7.40 0.40 11.54
C GLY A 277 6.64 0.36 10.22
N LEU A 278 5.90 -0.72 9.98
CA LEU A 278 5.08 -0.81 8.79
C LEU A 278 3.98 0.25 8.85
N THR A 279 3.81 1.01 7.77
CA THR A 279 2.55 1.74 7.54
C THR A 279 1.41 0.75 7.26
N ARG A 280 0.16 1.19 7.32
CA ARG A 280 -0.98 0.32 6.98
C ARG A 280 -0.92 -0.13 5.52
N LYS A 281 -0.56 0.77 4.61
CA LYS A 281 -0.35 0.45 3.18
C LYS A 281 0.68 -0.66 3.00
N GLU A 282 1.82 -0.57 3.69
CA GLU A 282 2.87 -1.58 3.63
C GLU A 282 2.43 -2.92 4.24
N PHE A 283 1.72 -2.89 5.38
CA PHE A 283 1.11 -4.08 5.94
C PHE A 283 0.12 -4.73 4.96
N ASN A 284 -0.76 -3.94 4.33
CA ASN A 284 -1.74 -4.44 3.36
C ASN A 284 -1.07 -5.03 2.13
N LEU A 285 0.03 -4.45 1.65
CA LEU A 285 0.83 -5.01 0.56
C LEU A 285 1.36 -6.39 0.94
N LEU A 286 2.04 -6.52 2.10
CA LEU A 286 2.58 -7.81 2.58
C LEU A 286 1.48 -8.82 2.93
N ASN A 287 0.34 -8.35 3.42
CA ASN A 287 -0.82 -9.16 3.72
C ASN A 287 -1.70 -9.45 2.49
N GLY A 288 -1.35 -8.89 1.32
CA GLY A 288 -2.09 -9.01 0.07
C GLY A 288 -2.02 -10.36 -0.62
N LYS A 289 -2.72 -10.46 -1.75
CA LYS A 289 -2.88 -11.66 -2.58
C LYS A 289 -1.60 -12.09 -3.31
N ASP A 290 -0.62 -11.18 -3.42
CA ASP A 290 0.66 -11.43 -4.08
C ASP A 290 1.54 -12.41 -3.29
N PHE A 291 1.13 -12.73 -2.05
CA PHE A 291 1.78 -13.67 -1.13
C PHE A 291 0.79 -14.75 -0.66
N ASP A 292 -0.02 -15.30 -1.55
CA ASP A 292 -1.03 -16.31 -1.22
C ASP A 292 -0.84 -17.62 -1.99
N LYS A 293 -1.43 -18.70 -1.45
CA LYS A 293 -1.41 -20.08 -1.95
C LYS A 293 0.00 -20.67 -1.99
N ASN A 294 0.70 -20.41 -3.08
CA ASN A 294 1.93 -21.09 -3.42
C ASN A 294 2.92 -20.26 -4.25
N PHE A 295 2.72 -18.94 -4.32
CA PHE A 295 3.64 -18.08 -5.03
C PHE A 295 3.98 -16.81 -4.24
N ILE A 296 5.07 -16.17 -4.65
CA ILE A 296 5.45 -14.81 -4.28
C ILE A 296 5.53 -14.01 -5.56
N SER A 297 4.68 -13.00 -5.71
CA SER A 297 4.64 -12.16 -6.90
C SER A 297 5.23 -10.79 -6.61
N PHE A 298 6.28 -10.44 -7.34
CA PHE A 298 6.81 -9.08 -7.44
C PHE A 298 6.34 -8.37 -8.72
N SER A 299 5.40 -8.97 -9.47
CA SER A 299 4.92 -8.42 -10.73
C SER A 299 4.42 -6.99 -10.55
N TYR A 300 4.95 -6.07 -11.36
CA TYR A 300 4.63 -4.63 -11.34
C TYR A 300 5.02 -3.88 -10.06
N PHE A 301 5.81 -4.49 -9.17
CA PHE A 301 6.29 -3.80 -7.97
C PHE A 301 7.34 -2.75 -8.31
N GLN A 302 7.32 -1.66 -7.56
CA GLN A 302 8.40 -0.67 -7.53
C GLN A 302 9.57 -1.17 -6.67
N GLU A 303 10.74 -0.55 -6.83
CA GLU A 303 11.96 -0.95 -6.13
C GLU A 303 11.76 -0.94 -4.61
N GLU A 304 11.09 0.08 -4.07
CA GLU A 304 10.81 0.21 -2.64
C GLU A 304 9.88 -0.89 -2.10
N GLU A 305 8.93 -1.35 -2.92
CA GLU A 305 8.01 -2.44 -2.58
C GLU A 305 8.75 -3.78 -2.58
N CYS A 306 9.63 -4.01 -3.56
CA CYS A 306 10.54 -5.15 -3.57
C CYS A 306 11.45 -5.17 -2.34
N GLN A 307 12.05 -4.03 -2.00
CA GLN A 307 12.90 -3.86 -0.82
C GLN A 307 12.13 -4.14 0.47
N LEU A 308 10.89 -3.64 0.60
CA LEU A 308 10.06 -3.87 1.77
C LEU A 308 9.84 -5.37 2.03
N VAL A 309 9.44 -6.13 1.01
CA VAL A 309 9.20 -7.57 1.10
C VAL A 309 10.47 -8.32 1.51
N VAL A 310 11.58 -8.05 0.82
CA VAL A 310 12.87 -8.70 1.08
C VAL A 310 13.40 -8.35 2.46
N ASN A 311 13.31 -7.08 2.86
CA ASN A 311 13.74 -6.63 4.18
C ASN A 311 12.88 -7.24 5.28
N PHE A 312 11.57 -7.30 5.11
CA PHE A 312 10.68 -7.88 6.12
C PHE A 312 10.94 -9.37 6.31
N ILE A 313 10.85 -10.17 5.23
CA ILE A 313 11.07 -11.62 5.28
C ILE A 313 12.51 -11.95 5.69
N GLY A 314 13.50 -11.25 5.14
CA GLY A 314 14.90 -11.45 5.48
C GLY A 314 15.17 -11.16 6.97
N SER A 315 14.54 -10.11 7.53
CA SER A 315 14.66 -9.79 8.95
C SER A 315 14.00 -10.84 9.84
N LEU A 316 12.87 -11.43 9.44
CA LEU A 316 12.25 -12.55 10.16
C LEU A 316 13.20 -13.73 10.29
N VAL A 317 13.92 -14.09 9.22
CA VAL A 317 14.94 -15.15 9.26
C VAL A 317 16.12 -14.74 10.15
N MET A 318 16.64 -13.53 9.96
CA MET A 318 17.83 -13.05 10.67
C MET A 318 17.64 -12.83 12.17
N ASN A 319 16.39 -12.80 12.66
CA ASN A 319 16.11 -12.83 14.10
C ASN A 319 16.50 -14.16 14.75
N TYR A 320 16.59 -15.25 13.97
CA TYR A 320 16.86 -16.61 14.47
C TYR A 320 18.10 -17.26 13.84
N LEU A 321 18.67 -16.64 12.82
CA LEU A 321 19.81 -17.17 12.09
C LEU A 321 20.86 -16.09 11.83
N ASP A 322 22.11 -16.36 12.20
CA ASP A 322 23.24 -15.61 11.69
C ASP A 322 23.52 -16.06 10.25
N ILE A 323 23.14 -15.22 9.29
CA ILE A 323 23.19 -15.55 7.86
C ILE A 323 24.63 -15.70 7.35
N ASP A 324 25.60 -14.98 7.94
CA ASP A 324 27.00 -15.04 7.52
C ASP A 324 27.69 -16.27 8.13
N GLN A 325 27.33 -16.66 9.35
CA GLN A 325 27.77 -17.92 9.93
C GLN A 325 27.21 -19.12 9.16
N PHE A 326 25.90 -19.12 8.86
CA PHE A 326 25.29 -20.16 8.03
C PHE A 326 25.98 -20.30 6.67
N LYS A 327 26.29 -19.17 6.01
CA LYS A 327 27.01 -19.18 4.74
C LYS A 327 28.35 -19.90 4.85
N LYS A 328 29.15 -19.61 5.89
CA LYS A 328 30.46 -20.24 6.10
C LYS A 328 30.33 -21.75 6.29
N GLU A 329 29.37 -22.18 7.10
CA GLU A 329 29.10 -23.61 7.34
C GLU A 329 28.66 -24.32 6.06
N ALA A 330 27.72 -23.74 5.33
CA ALA A 330 27.21 -24.27 4.07
C ALA A 330 28.29 -24.36 2.99
N GLN A 331 29.21 -23.38 2.92
CA GLN A 331 30.35 -23.40 2.00
C GLN A 331 31.43 -24.40 2.38
N ALA A 332 31.52 -24.76 3.67
CA ALA A 332 32.42 -25.78 4.17
C ALA A 332 31.90 -27.20 3.96
N ALA A 333 30.62 -27.38 3.59
CA ALA A 333 30.03 -28.67 3.31
C ALA A 333 30.81 -29.40 2.20
N GLU A 334 31.21 -30.65 2.47
CA GLU A 334 31.97 -31.47 1.52
C GLU A 334 31.05 -32.19 0.53
N THR A 335 29.80 -32.46 0.93
CA THR A 335 28.80 -33.16 0.12
C THR A 335 27.45 -32.45 0.09
N GLU A 336 26.60 -32.81 -0.87
CA GLU A 336 25.21 -32.34 -0.92
C GLU A 336 24.39 -32.81 0.29
N GLU A 337 24.70 -33.98 0.85
CA GLU A 337 24.06 -34.50 2.06
C GLU A 337 24.42 -33.65 3.29
N ASP A 338 25.68 -33.21 3.40
CA ASP A 338 26.13 -32.33 4.49
C ASP A 338 25.44 -30.98 4.42
N LEU A 339 25.36 -30.39 3.22
CA LEU A 339 24.64 -29.14 2.98
C LEU A 339 23.16 -29.27 3.39
N LEU A 340 22.51 -30.38 3.01
CA LEU A 340 21.12 -30.63 3.38
C LEU A 340 20.94 -30.70 4.90
N LYS A 341 21.83 -31.38 5.63
CA LYS A 341 21.78 -31.46 7.10
C LYS A 341 21.92 -30.09 7.76
N ILE A 342 22.91 -29.29 7.34
CA ILE A 342 23.14 -27.92 7.83
C ILE A 342 21.88 -27.08 7.58
N TYR A 343 21.34 -27.16 6.36
CA TYR A 343 20.15 -26.42 5.98
C TYR A 343 18.92 -26.82 6.81
N SER A 344 18.62 -28.11 6.90
CA SER A 344 17.43 -28.60 7.62
C SER A 344 17.46 -28.21 9.10
N TYR A 345 18.64 -28.24 9.73
CA TYR A 345 18.81 -27.78 11.12
C TYR A 345 18.50 -26.28 11.26
N ALA A 346 19.10 -25.45 10.41
CA ALA A 346 18.85 -24.00 10.42
C ALA A 346 17.38 -23.66 10.11
N ALA A 347 16.77 -24.36 9.14
CA ALA A 347 15.39 -24.15 8.73
C ALA A 347 14.39 -24.48 9.86
N ASP A 348 14.63 -25.55 10.62
CA ASP A 348 13.81 -25.92 11.77
C ASP A 348 13.86 -24.87 12.89
N ILE A 349 15.06 -24.36 13.21
CA ILE A 349 15.25 -23.28 14.19
C ILE A 349 14.48 -22.03 13.77
N VAL A 350 14.67 -21.58 12.53
CA VAL A 350 14.02 -20.37 12.02
C VAL A 350 12.51 -20.52 12.01
N LYS A 351 11.97 -21.63 11.50
CA LYS A 351 10.52 -21.84 11.40
C LYS A 351 9.85 -21.92 12.77
N LYS A 352 10.46 -22.64 13.72
CA LYS A 352 9.97 -22.69 15.11
C LYS A 352 10.04 -21.32 15.77
N GLY A 353 11.16 -20.61 15.61
CA GLY A 353 11.35 -19.26 16.16
C GLY A 353 10.27 -18.28 15.71
N ILE A 354 10.02 -18.19 14.40
CA ILE A 354 8.99 -17.31 13.83
C ILE A 354 7.60 -17.65 14.38
N LEU A 355 7.23 -18.94 14.44
CA LEU A 355 5.91 -19.37 14.90
C LEU A 355 5.70 -19.17 16.42
N GLU A 356 6.72 -19.39 17.24
CA GLU A 356 6.62 -19.15 18.68
C GLU A 356 6.45 -17.65 18.99
N GLU A 357 7.23 -16.80 18.32
CA GLU A 357 7.18 -15.35 18.50
C GLU A 357 5.86 -14.75 18.04
N ALA A 358 5.24 -15.31 17.01
CA ALA A 358 3.92 -14.86 16.55
C ALA A 358 2.78 -15.11 17.55
N LYS A 359 2.99 -15.94 18.60
CA LYS A 359 1.95 -16.19 19.62
C LYS A 359 1.82 -15.05 20.64
N THR A 360 2.81 -14.16 20.76
CA THR A 360 2.87 -13.19 21.87
C THR A 360 1.92 -12.01 21.71
N ASN A 361 1.55 -11.65 20.48
CA ASN A 361 0.52 -10.65 20.18
C ASN A 361 -0.19 -11.06 18.88
N PRO A 362 -1.14 -12.01 18.93
CA PRO A 362 -1.73 -12.63 17.73
C PRO A 362 -2.39 -11.63 16.77
N ASP A 363 -2.93 -10.54 17.31
CA ASP A 363 -3.64 -9.52 16.55
C ASP A 363 -2.73 -8.45 15.93
N GLY A 364 -1.48 -8.37 16.38
CA GLY A 364 -0.46 -7.50 15.82
C GLY A 364 -0.11 -7.80 14.37
N TRP A 365 0.21 -6.76 13.60
CA TRP A 365 0.67 -6.88 12.21
C TRP A 365 1.87 -7.82 12.07
N PHE A 366 2.81 -7.81 13.01
CA PHE A 366 4.02 -8.63 12.93
C PHE A 366 3.67 -10.11 13.04
N SER A 367 2.79 -10.46 14.00
CA SER A 367 2.36 -11.85 14.21
C SER A 367 1.53 -12.35 13.04
N LYS A 368 0.58 -11.55 12.53
CA LYS A 368 -0.22 -11.87 11.34
C LYS A 368 0.65 -12.18 10.14
N LEU A 369 1.61 -11.31 9.84
CA LEU A 369 2.55 -11.52 8.73
C LEU A 369 3.49 -12.70 8.99
N SER A 370 3.99 -12.87 10.22
CA SER A 370 4.87 -13.98 10.60
C SER A 370 4.18 -15.33 10.38
N ILE A 371 2.92 -15.48 10.82
CA ILE A 371 2.11 -16.69 10.61
C ILE A 371 1.90 -16.92 9.11
N LYS A 372 1.56 -15.87 8.36
CA LYS A 372 1.35 -15.95 6.92
C LYS A 372 2.60 -16.46 6.21
N PHE A 373 3.75 -15.82 6.41
CA PHE A 373 4.99 -16.21 5.74
C PHE A 373 5.56 -17.54 6.25
N ALA A 374 5.39 -17.91 7.52
CA ALA A 374 5.84 -19.21 8.03
C ALA A 374 5.04 -20.40 7.45
N ASN A 375 3.81 -20.16 7.01
CA ASN A 375 2.91 -21.18 6.47
C ASN A 375 2.78 -21.17 4.94
N LEU A 376 3.31 -20.13 4.27
CA LEU A 376 3.32 -20.04 2.82
C LEU A 376 4.10 -21.22 2.21
N LYS A 377 3.58 -21.85 1.15
CA LYS A 377 4.22 -22.99 0.46
C LYS A 377 4.77 -22.54 -0.89
N VAL A 378 5.95 -21.95 -0.90
CA VAL A 378 6.50 -21.31 -2.10
C VAL A 378 6.88 -22.35 -3.17
N HIS A 379 6.16 -22.31 -4.28
CA HIS A 379 6.47 -22.99 -5.53
C HIS A 379 7.05 -22.02 -6.55
N ASP A 380 6.41 -20.87 -6.74
CA ASP A 380 6.77 -19.91 -7.79
C ASP A 380 7.15 -18.55 -7.18
N VAL A 381 8.19 -17.92 -7.73
CA VAL A 381 8.53 -16.52 -7.45
C VAL A 381 8.54 -15.78 -8.78
N LEU A 382 7.64 -14.82 -8.92
CA LEU A 382 7.36 -14.14 -10.17
C LEU A 382 7.96 -12.74 -10.16
N PHE A 383 8.75 -12.43 -11.16
CA PHE A 383 9.27 -11.10 -11.47
C PHE A 383 8.78 -10.73 -12.87
N GLU A 384 7.72 -9.93 -12.96
CA GLU A 384 7.12 -9.50 -14.23
C GLU A 384 7.10 -7.97 -14.30
N LYS A 385 7.88 -7.40 -15.23
CA LYS A 385 8.02 -5.94 -15.41
C LYS A 385 8.43 -5.23 -14.12
N THR A 386 9.40 -5.82 -13.42
CA THR A 386 9.88 -5.36 -12.11
C THR A 386 11.35 -4.98 -12.21
N ASP A 387 11.75 -3.89 -11.56
CA ASP A 387 13.18 -3.64 -11.27
C ASP A 387 13.52 -4.18 -9.88
N PHE A 388 14.18 -5.33 -9.85
CA PHE A 388 14.54 -6.03 -8.62
C PHE A 388 16.01 -5.80 -8.30
N THR A 389 16.28 -4.65 -7.69
CA THR A 389 17.59 -4.28 -7.14
C THR A 389 17.47 -4.09 -5.64
N ILE A 390 18.22 -4.85 -4.84
CA ILE A 390 18.12 -4.84 -3.38
C ILE A 390 19.47 -4.45 -2.76
N PRO A 391 19.60 -3.28 -2.11
CA PRO A 391 20.87 -2.82 -1.55
C PRO A 391 21.29 -3.60 -0.29
N ASN A 392 20.33 -4.11 0.49
CA ASN A 392 20.62 -4.89 1.70
C ASN A 392 20.85 -6.37 1.37
N LEU A 393 22.10 -6.70 1.03
CA LEU A 393 22.49 -8.05 0.63
C LEU A 393 22.23 -9.12 1.71
N ASN A 394 22.32 -8.77 2.99
CA ASN A 394 22.10 -9.76 4.06
C ASN A 394 20.62 -10.12 4.18
N CYS A 395 19.72 -9.14 4.07
CA CYS A 395 18.28 -9.43 3.98
C CYS A 395 17.93 -10.21 2.71
N LEU A 396 18.57 -9.91 1.58
CA LEU A 396 18.37 -10.66 0.33
C LEU A 396 18.81 -12.12 0.44
N LYS A 397 20.00 -12.39 1.00
CA LYS A 397 20.48 -13.76 1.29
C LYS A 397 19.51 -14.51 2.20
N ALA A 398 19.05 -13.85 3.26
CA ALA A 398 18.09 -14.40 4.21
C ALA A 398 16.70 -14.65 3.58
N PHE A 399 16.27 -13.79 2.67
CA PHE A 399 15.07 -13.99 1.86
C PHE A 399 15.21 -15.22 0.95
N ILE A 400 16.36 -15.41 0.29
CA ILE A 400 16.58 -16.60 -0.54
C ILE A 400 16.60 -17.86 0.31
N PHE A 401 17.24 -17.83 1.48
CA PHE A 401 17.13 -18.90 2.48
C PHE A 401 15.66 -19.17 2.86
N TYR A 402 14.85 -18.14 3.09
CA TYR A 402 13.43 -18.33 3.37
C TYR A 402 12.70 -19.11 2.25
N LEU A 403 13.03 -18.90 0.97
CA LEU A 403 12.40 -19.63 -0.14
C LEU A 403 12.59 -21.14 -0.02
N GLY A 404 13.77 -21.59 0.44
CA GLY A 404 14.05 -23.01 0.63
C GLY A 404 13.42 -23.61 1.90
N ILE A 405 13.11 -22.81 2.94
CA ILE A 405 12.36 -23.29 4.12
C ILE A 405 10.94 -23.71 3.71
N ASN A 406 10.36 -22.96 2.76
CA ASN A 406 8.95 -23.03 2.43
C ASN A 406 8.65 -23.72 1.10
N THR A 407 9.64 -24.37 0.49
CA THR A 407 9.45 -25.19 -0.72
C THR A 407 9.36 -26.68 -0.37
N HIS A 408 8.50 -27.42 -1.08
CA HIS A 408 8.38 -28.88 -0.92
C HIS A 408 9.34 -29.66 -1.84
N ARG A 409 9.75 -29.08 -2.97
CA ARG A 409 10.59 -29.78 -3.98
C ARG A 409 11.69 -28.87 -4.52
N SER A 410 11.26 -27.83 -5.22
CA SER A 410 12.12 -26.81 -5.79
C SER A 410 11.31 -25.54 -5.94
N VAL A 411 11.98 -24.42 -5.80
CA VAL A 411 11.45 -23.10 -6.17
C VAL A 411 11.62 -22.92 -7.67
N TYR A 412 10.62 -22.34 -8.33
CA TYR A 412 10.66 -21.87 -9.70
C TYR A 412 10.69 -20.34 -9.69
N LEU A 413 11.69 -19.76 -10.35
CA LEU A 413 11.85 -18.32 -10.51
C LEU A 413 11.42 -17.95 -11.93
N ASP A 414 10.38 -17.14 -12.10
CA ASP A 414 10.01 -16.59 -13.40
C ASP A 414 10.44 -15.14 -13.50
N ILE A 415 11.38 -14.85 -14.40
CA ILE A 415 11.94 -13.53 -14.59
C ILE A 415 11.61 -13.09 -16.01
N PHE A 416 10.56 -12.29 -16.15
CA PHE A 416 10.03 -11.82 -17.42
C PHE A 416 10.10 -10.29 -17.51
N GLN A 417 10.78 -9.77 -18.53
CA GLN A 417 10.91 -8.33 -18.80
C GLN A 417 11.32 -7.53 -17.55
N SER A 418 12.18 -8.13 -16.72
CA SER A 418 12.56 -7.63 -15.40
C SER A 418 14.07 -7.59 -15.24
N THR A 419 14.56 -6.68 -14.40
CA THR A 419 15.96 -6.61 -13.99
C THR A 419 16.14 -7.29 -12.64
N CYS A 420 16.55 -8.56 -12.64
CA CYS A 420 16.93 -9.30 -11.43
C CYS A 420 18.43 -9.57 -11.46
N LYS A 421 19.22 -8.64 -10.92
CA LYS A 421 20.69 -8.67 -11.08
C LYS A 421 21.39 -9.58 -10.06
N GLU A 422 20.76 -9.87 -8.92
CA GLU A 422 21.45 -10.44 -7.76
C GLU A 422 20.62 -11.56 -7.10
N LEU A 423 20.76 -12.80 -7.59
CA LEU A 423 20.24 -13.98 -6.87
C LEU A 423 21.19 -14.48 -5.76
N THR A 424 22.36 -13.84 -5.60
CA THR A 424 23.41 -14.14 -4.61
C THR A 424 23.89 -15.60 -4.61
N GLU A 425 25.00 -15.88 -3.93
CA GLU A 425 25.52 -17.23 -3.75
C GLU A 425 24.54 -18.16 -3.01
N PHE A 426 23.56 -17.61 -2.27
CA PHE A 426 22.56 -18.39 -1.54
C PHE A 426 21.66 -19.23 -2.46
N PHE A 427 21.51 -18.84 -3.73
CA PHE A 427 20.87 -19.65 -4.76
C PHE A 427 21.41 -21.09 -4.79
N TRP A 428 22.73 -21.25 -4.59
CA TRP A 428 23.41 -22.54 -4.59
C TRP A 428 23.36 -23.27 -3.25
N LEU A 429 23.05 -22.56 -2.16
CA LEU A 429 23.04 -23.10 -0.80
C LEU A 429 21.69 -23.71 -0.41
N LEU A 430 20.65 -23.55 -1.24
CA LEU A 430 19.32 -24.12 -1.00
C LEU A 430 19.34 -25.65 -1.12
N PRO A 431 18.43 -26.40 -0.45
CA PRO A 431 18.36 -27.86 -0.53
C PRO A 431 18.25 -28.36 -1.97
N SER A 432 17.48 -27.65 -2.80
CA SER A 432 17.38 -27.84 -4.24
C SER A 432 17.72 -26.53 -4.94
N VAL A 433 18.55 -26.60 -5.99
CA VAL A 433 18.85 -25.43 -6.83
C VAL A 433 17.57 -24.97 -7.52
N PRO A 434 17.14 -23.69 -7.37
CA PRO A 434 15.93 -23.21 -8.01
C PRO A 434 15.98 -23.33 -9.54
N GLN A 435 14.84 -23.68 -10.12
CA GLN A 435 14.65 -23.61 -11.57
C GLN A 435 14.39 -22.16 -11.95
N SER A 436 14.93 -21.69 -13.08
CA SER A 436 14.73 -20.28 -13.47
C SER A 436 14.36 -20.09 -14.95
N SER A 437 13.36 -19.27 -15.19
CA SER A 437 12.89 -18.83 -16.50
C SER A 437 13.31 -17.38 -16.70
N TRP A 438 13.92 -17.09 -17.85
CA TRP A 438 14.42 -15.75 -18.17
C TRP A 438 13.83 -15.33 -19.52
N GLY A 439 12.67 -14.70 -19.49
CA GLY A 439 11.95 -14.20 -20.66
C GLY A 439 12.26 -12.73 -20.93
N ASP A 440 12.68 -12.43 -22.16
CA ASP A 440 13.07 -11.07 -22.59
C ASP A 440 14.03 -10.35 -21.63
N THR A 441 14.95 -11.11 -21.02
CA THR A 441 15.98 -10.62 -20.11
C THR A 441 17.25 -11.47 -20.21
N GLU A 442 18.36 -10.96 -19.70
CA GLU A 442 19.65 -11.64 -19.70
C GLU A 442 19.75 -12.63 -18.52
N LEU A 443 20.19 -13.86 -18.80
CA LEU A 443 20.49 -14.86 -17.76
C LEU A 443 21.67 -14.41 -16.90
N LYS A 444 21.44 -14.27 -15.58
CA LYS A 444 22.48 -13.94 -14.60
C LYS A 444 22.46 -14.92 -13.43
N LEU A 445 23.15 -16.05 -13.61
CA LEU A 445 23.37 -17.00 -12.52
C LEU A 445 24.49 -16.49 -11.58
N PRO A 446 24.33 -16.61 -10.26
CA PRO A 446 25.31 -16.14 -9.29
C PRO A 446 26.57 -17.03 -9.27
N GLU A 447 27.67 -16.52 -8.71
CA GLU A 447 28.92 -17.27 -8.57
C GLU A 447 28.71 -18.56 -7.76
N TYR A 448 29.31 -19.66 -8.22
CA TYR A 448 29.22 -20.97 -7.59
C TYR A 448 30.16 -21.09 -6.38
N PRO A 449 29.68 -21.31 -5.14
CA PRO A 449 30.52 -21.22 -3.96
C PRO A 449 30.96 -22.57 -3.37
N LEU A 450 30.39 -23.70 -3.81
CA LEU A 450 30.52 -25.01 -3.15
C LEU A 450 31.72 -25.83 -3.69
N LYS A 451 32.13 -26.84 -2.91
CA LYS A 451 33.23 -27.75 -3.25
C LYS A 451 32.82 -28.92 -4.13
N PHE A 452 31.61 -29.44 -3.94
CA PHE A 452 31.01 -30.48 -4.78
C PHE A 452 30.42 -29.87 -6.06
N SER A 453 29.73 -30.66 -6.90
CA SER A 453 29.06 -30.16 -8.11
C SER A 453 27.56 -30.00 -7.92
N ARG A 454 26.95 -29.00 -8.54
CA ARG A 454 25.47 -28.86 -8.65
C ARG A 454 25.07 -28.46 -10.05
N THR A 455 23.80 -28.67 -10.39
CA THR A 455 23.26 -28.36 -11.73
C THR A 455 22.16 -27.31 -11.66
N ALA A 456 22.31 -26.21 -12.40
CA ALA A 456 21.24 -25.26 -12.63
C ALA A 456 20.37 -25.70 -13.80
N ILE A 457 19.05 -25.57 -13.62
CA ILE A 457 18.04 -25.82 -14.64
C ILE A 457 17.42 -24.47 -15.01
N TYR A 458 17.55 -24.06 -16.26
CA TYR A 458 17.07 -22.75 -16.73
C TYR A 458 16.51 -22.78 -18.15
N ARG A 459 15.67 -21.79 -18.48
CA ARG A 459 15.20 -21.55 -19.86
C ARG A 459 15.37 -20.08 -20.25
N LEU A 460 15.60 -19.82 -21.53
CA LEU A 460 15.84 -18.49 -22.11
C LEU A 460 14.77 -18.16 -23.15
N GLY A 461 13.91 -17.19 -22.87
CA GLY A 461 12.77 -16.80 -23.70
C GLY A 461 11.55 -17.69 -23.51
N ASP A 462 10.38 -17.12 -23.84
CA ASP A 462 9.08 -17.76 -23.62
C ASP A 462 8.91 -19.03 -24.46
N GLY A 463 8.41 -20.10 -23.82
CA GLY A 463 8.13 -21.37 -24.48
C GLY A 463 9.36 -22.16 -24.97
N LYS A 464 10.59 -21.72 -24.65
CA LYS A 464 11.81 -22.43 -25.07
C LYS A 464 12.14 -23.61 -24.15
N ARG A 465 12.94 -24.55 -24.68
CA ARG A 465 13.35 -25.78 -23.97
C ARG A 465 14.22 -25.46 -22.75
N TRP A 466 13.98 -26.21 -21.68
CA TRP A 466 14.83 -26.24 -20.49
C TRP A 466 16.25 -26.71 -20.83
N ARG A 467 17.24 -26.10 -20.16
CA ARG A 467 18.67 -26.37 -20.29
C ARG A 467 19.24 -26.68 -18.92
N ASN A 468 20.23 -27.57 -18.90
CA ASN A 468 20.97 -27.94 -17.69
C ASN A 468 22.41 -27.44 -17.84
N LYS A 469 22.94 -26.78 -16.80
CA LYS A 469 24.36 -26.42 -16.72
C LYS A 469 24.90 -26.90 -15.38
N SER A 470 25.81 -27.88 -15.43
CA SER A 470 26.53 -28.37 -14.26
C SER A 470 27.70 -27.43 -13.95
N PHE A 471 27.88 -27.12 -12.68
CA PHE A 471 28.97 -26.30 -12.19
C PHE A 471 29.97 -27.22 -11.48
N PRO A 472 31.23 -27.28 -11.98
CA PRO A 472 32.20 -28.26 -11.51
C PRO A 472 32.72 -27.90 -10.11
N GLU A 473 33.32 -28.90 -9.46
CA GLU A 473 34.00 -28.74 -8.18
C GLU A 473 35.01 -27.59 -8.22
N LYS A 474 35.04 -26.77 -7.15
CA LYS A 474 36.14 -25.82 -6.96
C LYS A 474 37.41 -26.63 -6.71
N SER A 475 38.20 -26.83 -7.77
CA SER A 475 39.55 -27.39 -7.65
C SER A 475 40.34 -26.59 -6.62
N SER A 476 40.72 -27.25 -5.53
CA SER A 476 41.59 -26.72 -4.49
C SER A 476 42.93 -26.36 -5.13
N LYS A 477 43.17 -25.06 -5.36
CA LYS A 477 44.49 -24.51 -5.64
C LYS A 477 45.12 -23.99 -4.37
#